data_AF-W7Q0M3-F1
#
_entry.id   AF-W7Q0M3-F1
#
_cell.length_a   1.000
_cell.length_b   1.000
_cell.length_c   1.000
_cell.angle_alpha   90.00
_cell.angle_beta   90.00
_cell.angle_gamma   90.00
#
_symmetry.space_group_name_H-M   'P 1'
#
loop_
_entity.id
_entity.type
_entity.pdbx_description
1 polymer ?
#
loop_
_entity_poly.entity_id
_entity_poly.type
_entity_poly.pdbx_seq_one_letter_code
_entity_poly.pdbx_strand_id
1 'polypeptide(L)' 'MYINRNIIGAVVGVQPFGGQGLSGTGPKAGGPHYLLRFATEKTVTVNTAALGGNASLLALGDE' A
#
# COMPACT_ATOMS: atom_id res chain seq x y z
N MET A 1 9.12 -16.44 -8.70
CA MET A 1 9.30 -17.83 -9.19
C MET A 1 10.39 -18.46 -8.35
N TYR A 2 10.20 -19.70 -7.90
CA TYR A 2 11.21 -20.42 -7.13
C TYR A 2 12.14 -21.17 -8.09
N ILE A 3 13.46 -21.03 -7.93
CA ILE A 3 14.47 -21.66 -8.80
C ILE A 3 15.36 -22.56 -7.93
N ASN A 4 15.58 -23.82 -8.37
CA ASN A 4 16.40 -24.82 -7.69
C ASN A 4 16.02 -25.09 -6.22
N ARG A 5 14.73 -24.97 -5.90
CA ARG A 5 14.14 -25.23 -4.58
C ARG A 5 12.67 -25.63 -4.70
N ASN A 6 12.05 -26.02 -3.59
CA ASN A 6 10.61 -26.32 -3.55
C ASN A 6 9.74 -25.08 -3.82
N ILE A 7 8.47 -25.30 -4.18
CA ILE A 7 7.50 -24.25 -4.58
C ILE A 7 6.49 -23.90 -3.48
N ILE A 8 6.70 -24.40 -2.26
CA ILE A 8 5.81 -24.25 -1.10
C ILE A 8 6.46 -23.40 0.00
N GLY A 9 5.68 -22.99 1.00
CA GLY A 9 6.22 -22.31 2.19
C GLY A 9 6.60 -20.85 1.95
N ALA A 10 5.74 -20.09 1.26
CA ALA A 10 5.94 -18.66 1.09
C ALA A 10 5.87 -17.92 2.44
N VAL A 11 6.88 -17.12 2.75
CA VAL A 11 6.99 -16.37 4.01
C VAL A 11 6.38 -14.98 3.86
N VAL A 12 5.53 -14.59 4.82
CA VAL A 12 4.89 -13.27 4.87
C VAL A 12 5.94 -12.16 4.85
N GLY A 13 5.72 -11.11 4.04
CA GLY A 13 6.64 -9.99 3.89
C GLY A 13 7.85 -10.24 2.99
N VAL A 14 8.18 -11.51 2.68
CA VAL A 14 9.33 -11.85 1.82
C VAL A 14 8.89 -12.41 0.46
N GLN A 15 7.92 -13.33 0.44
CA GLN A 15 7.31 -13.84 -0.78
C GLN A 15 5.79 -13.63 -0.75
N PRO A 16 5.28 -12.46 -1.18
CA PRO A 16 3.85 -12.27 -1.36
C PRO A 16 3.24 -13.36 -2.23
N PHE A 17 2.24 -14.07 -1.70
CA PHE A 17 1.72 -15.30 -2.29
C PHE A 17 0.34 -15.10 -2.92
N GLY A 18 0.06 -15.84 -4.00
CA GLY A 18 -1.19 -15.73 -4.78
C GLY A 18 -0.94 -15.55 -6.29
N GLY A 19 -1.85 -16.05 -7.11
CA GLY A 19 -1.76 -16.08 -8.58
C GLY A 19 -2.69 -15.08 -9.28
N GLN A 20 -2.89 -15.28 -10.58
CA GLN A 20 -3.81 -14.53 -11.45
C GLN A 20 -4.65 -15.51 -12.31
N GLY A 21 -5.72 -15.02 -12.97
CA GLY A 21 -6.61 -15.85 -13.81
C GLY A 21 -7.43 -16.84 -12.98
N LEU A 22 -7.50 -18.11 -13.39
CA LEU A 22 -8.17 -19.16 -12.62
C LEU A 22 -7.46 -19.47 -11.28
N SER A 23 -6.23 -18.99 -11.08
CA SER A 23 -5.46 -19.14 -9.83
C SER A 23 -5.67 -17.98 -8.85
N GLY A 24 -6.51 -16.99 -9.18
CA GLY A 24 -6.86 -15.88 -8.29
C GLY A 24 -6.91 -14.53 -8.99
N THR A 25 -7.23 -13.48 -8.24
CA THR A 25 -7.43 -12.12 -8.74
C THR A 25 -6.36 -11.13 -8.27
N GLY A 26 -5.61 -11.49 -7.23
CA GLY A 26 -4.77 -10.56 -6.49
C GLY A 26 -5.58 -9.54 -5.67
N PRO A 27 -4.89 -8.63 -4.95
CA PRO A 27 -3.44 -8.56 -4.72
C PRO A 27 -2.92 -9.72 -3.85
N LYS A 28 -1.60 -9.89 -3.84
CA LYS A 28 -0.92 -11.02 -3.18
C LYS A 28 -0.99 -10.90 -1.66
N ALA A 29 -1.39 -11.98 -0.99
CA ALA A 29 -1.41 -12.08 0.46
C ALA A 29 0.00 -11.98 1.05
N GLY A 30 0.12 -11.34 2.21
CA GLY A 30 1.41 -11.10 2.87
C GLY A 30 2.33 -10.13 2.13
N GLY A 31 1.84 -9.41 1.13
CA GLY A 31 2.55 -8.34 0.43
C GLY A 31 2.00 -6.94 0.74
N PRO A 32 2.72 -5.89 0.33
CA PRO A 32 2.42 -4.51 0.71
C PRO A 32 1.06 -4.01 0.20
N HIS A 33 0.54 -4.59 -0.88
CA HIS A 33 -0.73 -4.16 -1.49
C HIS A 33 -1.96 -4.90 -0.95
N TYR A 34 -1.79 -5.90 -0.07
CA TYR A 34 -2.90 -6.74 0.35
C TYR A 34 -3.97 -5.96 1.11
N LEU A 35 -3.55 -5.13 2.08
CA LEU A 35 -4.46 -4.37 2.93
C LEU A 35 -5.22 -3.28 2.17
N LEU A 36 -4.57 -2.63 1.19
CA LEU A 36 -5.19 -1.58 0.39
C LEU A 36 -6.42 -2.08 -0.38
N ARG A 37 -6.52 -3.39 -0.65
CA ARG A 37 -7.71 -3.95 -1.32
C ARG A 37 -8.97 -3.88 -0.47
N PHE A 38 -8.82 -3.80 0.85
CA PHE A 38 -9.93 -3.77 1.80
C PHE A 38 -10.27 -2.36 2.28
N ALA A 39 -9.55 -1.34 1.79
CA ALA A 39 -9.79 0.06 2.10
C ALA A 39 -10.27 0.81 0.85
N THR A 40 -10.92 1.95 1.07
CA THR A 40 -11.23 2.92 0.00
C THR A 40 -10.44 4.19 0.26
N GLU A 41 -9.86 4.76 -0.79
CA GLU A 41 -9.17 6.03 -0.70
C GLU A 41 -10.16 7.16 -0.40
N LYS A 42 -9.74 8.13 0.43
CA LYS A 42 -10.53 9.31 0.75
C LYS A 42 -9.61 10.52 0.86
N THR A 43 -9.83 11.50 -0.01
CA THR A 43 -9.12 12.78 0.00
C THR A 43 -10.00 13.85 0.64
N VAL A 44 -9.43 14.62 1.57
CA VAL A 44 -10.09 15.77 2.20
C VAL A 44 -9.31 17.02 1.82
N THR A 45 -9.98 17.95 1.14
CA THR A 45 -9.38 19.22 0.72
C THR A 45 -10.00 20.36 1.51
N VAL A 46 -9.17 21.10 2.24
CA VAL A 46 -9.60 22.22 3.08
C VAL A 46 -8.95 23.50 2.56
N ASN A 47 -9.75 24.53 2.28
CA ASN A 47 -9.22 25.86 1.95
C ASN A 47 -8.78 26.56 3.23
N THR A 48 -7.47 26.73 3.40
CA THR A 48 -6.86 27.37 4.58
C THR A 48 -6.61 28.87 4.41
N ALA A 49 -6.97 29.48 3.27
CA ALA A 49 -6.66 30.90 2.99
C ALA A 49 -7.24 31.87 4.03
N ALA A 50 -8.43 31.58 4.57
CA ALA A 50 -9.09 32.43 5.57
C ALA A 50 -8.48 32.32 6.98
N LEU A 51 -7.63 31.32 7.26
CA LEU A 51 -6.94 31.17 8.54
C LEU A 51 -5.67 32.04 8.62
N GLY A 52 -5.31 32.76 7.55
CA GLY A 52 -4.14 33.65 7.53
C GLY A 52 -2.79 32.93 7.59
N GLY A 53 -2.75 31.61 7.41
CA GLY A 53 -1.54 30.80 7.55
C GLY A 53 -0.64 30.85 6.33
N ASN A 54 0.64 31.19 6.54
CA ASN A 54 1.70 31.03 5.53
C ASN A 54 1.82 29.53 5.15
N ALA A 55 1.50 29.18 3.91
CA ALA A 55 1.56 27.80 3.42
C ALA A 55 2.96 27.16 3.55
N SER A 56 4.02 27.98 3.55
CA SER A 56 5.39 27.51 3.78
C SER A 56 5.64 27.04 5.22
N LEU A 57 4.92 27.58 6.20
CA LEU A 57 5.01 27.18 7.61
C LEU A 57 4.29 25.85 7.89
N LEU A 58 3.26 25.53 7.09
CA LEU A 58 2.51 24.27 7.16
C LEU A 58 3.20 23.10 6.42
N ALA A 59 4.14 23.41 5.52
CA ALA A 59 4.87 22.43 4.70
C ALA A 59 6.22 22.00 5.30
N LEU A 60 6.72 22.74 6.30
CA LEU A 60 7.84 22.33 7.12
C LEU A 60 7.32 21.31 8.15
N GLY A 61 7.28 20.04 7.77
CA GLY A 61 7.11 18.97 8.76
C GLY A 61 8.28 19.02 9.74
N ASP A 62 7.98 18.83 11.04
CA ASP A 62 8.99 18.73 12.09
C ASP A 62 10.03 17.66 11.69
N GLU A 63 11.30 18.07 11.54
CA GLU A 63 12.44 17.14 11.51
C GLU A 63 12.56 16.40 12.86
#